data_AF-A0A9W8BD74-F1
#
_entry.id   AF-A0A9W8BD74-F1
#
_cell.length_a   1.000
_cell.length_b   1.000
_cell.length_c   1.000
_cell.angle_alpha   90.00
_cell.angle_beta   90.00
_cell.angle_gamma   90.00
#
_symmetry.space_group_name_H-M   'P 1'
#
loop_
_entity.id
_entity.type
_entity.pdbx_description
1 polymer ?
#
loop_
_entity_poly.entity_id
_entity_poly.type
_entity_poly.pdbx_seq_one_letter_code
_entity_poly.pdbx_strand_id
1 'polypeptide(L)'
;MYHDGYYKVLVVLGLGLCALGCGPAVHNEAAERARQWFSNSATTGRVAEYGGILERHPKSLQAGVVFPDWGYGCLSMDEEAETAHWTPFLRHGVTYVQQRYSKPYSERAEQVIA
;
A
#
# COMPACT_ATOMS: atom_id res chain seq x y z
N MET A 1 -24.61 -2.87 39.91
CA MET A 1 -24.58 -3.22 38.47
C MET A 1 -24.22 -2.01 37.60
N TYR A 2 -23.14 -1.27 37.91
CA TYR A 2 -22.74 -0.08 37.13
C TYR A 2 -21.23 -0.04 36.80
N HIS A 3 -20.44 -1.05 37.18
CA HIS A 3 -18.98 -1.06 36.97
C HIS A 3 -18.52 -1.73 35.66
N ASP A 4 -19.39 -2.50 35.00
CA ASP A 4 -19.03 -3.31 33.82
C ASP A 4 -18.96 -2.53 32.48
N GLY A 5 -19.58 -1.34 32.41
CA GLY A 5 -19.57 -0.53 31.19
C GLY A 5 -18.27 0.25 31.00
N TYR A 6 -17.72 0.77 32.10
CA TYR A 6 -16.56 1.66 32.08
C TYR A 6 -15.26 0.93 31.70
N TYR A 7 -15.10 -0.34 32.12
CA TYR A 7 -13.92 -1.12 31.74
C TYR A 7 -13.88 -1.38 30.23
N LYS A 8 -15.04 -1.65 29.61
CA LYS A 8 -15.13 -1.89 28.16
C LYS A 8 -14.78 -0.63 27.36
N VAL A 9 -15.29 0.52 27.81
CA VAL A 9 -14.99 1.83 27.19
C VAL A 9 -13.51 2.18 27.36
N LEU A 10 -12.93 1.97 28.55
CA LEU A 10 -11.51 2.19 28.83
C LEU A 10 -10.59 1.24 28.04
N VAL A 11 -10.99 -0.02 27.84
CA VAL A 11 -10.23 -0.99 27.02
C VAL A 11 -10.26 -0.59 25.55
N VAL A 12 -11.40 -0.13 25.01
CA VAL A 12 -11.50 0.35 23.62
C VAL A 12 -10.70 1.65 23.41
N LEU A 13 -10.76 2.60 24.35
CA LEU A 13 -9.95 3.82 24.33
C LEU A 13 -8.44 3.53 24.48
N GLY A 14 -8.07 2.58 25.33
CA GLY A 14 -6.69 2.16 25.53
C GLY A 14 -6.10 1.46 24.30
N LEU A 15 -6.89 0.66 23.58
CA LEU A 15 -6.46 0.01 22.33
C LEU A 15 -6.32 1.00 21.17
N GLY A 16 -7.12 2.07 21.13
CA GLY A 16 -7.01 3.12 20.10
C GLY A 16 -5.73 3.97 20.22
N LEU A 17 -5.17 4.10 21.42
CA LEU A 17 -3.93 4.84 21.67
C LEU A 17 -2.65 4.05 21.34
N CYS A 18 -2.77 2.75 21.04
CA CYS A 18 -1.64 1.87 20.72
C CYS A 18 -1.45 1.62 19.22
N ALA A 19 -2.15 2.36 18.35
CA ALA A 19 -1.83 2.39 16.92
C ALA A 19 -0.56 3.23 16.70
N LEU A 20 0.61 2.64 16.99
CA LEU A 20 1.87 3.19 16.54
C LEU A 20 1.88 3.14 15.01
N GLY A 21 2.09 4.29 14.35
CA GLY A 21 2.26 4.35 12.90
C GLY A 21 3.31 3.33 12.46
N CYS A 22 3.00 2.56 11.42
CA CYS A 22 3.92 1.54 10.94
C CYS A 22 4.96 2.22 10.05
N GLY A 23 6.24 2.12 10.40
CA GLY A 23 7.30 2.78 9.63
C GLY A 23 7.53 2.13 8.25
N PRO A 24 8.42 2.70 7.42
CA PRO A 24 8.72 2.20 6.07
C PRO A 24 9.13 0.73 6.01
N ALA A 25 9.77 0.22 7.07
CA ALA A 25 10.15 -1.18 7.18
C ALA A 25 8.93 -2.12 7.23
N VAL A 26 7.86 -1.71 7.91
CA VAL A 26 6.63 -2.52 8.02
C VAL A 26 5.87 -2.52 6.70
N HIS A 27 5.79 -1.37 6.01
CA HIS A 27 5.23 -1.27 4.65
C HIS A 27 5.92 -2.25 3.69
N ASN A 28 7.25 -2.23 3.66
CA ASN A 28 8.03 -3.10 2.79
C ASN A 28 7.89 -4.58 3.14
N GLU A 29 7.87 -4.94 4.43
CA GLU A 29 7.68 -6.33 4.86
C GLU A 29 6.29 -6.85 4.49
N ALA A 30 5.23 -6.06 4.70
CA ALA A 30 3.88 -6.42 4.32
C ALA A 30 3.77 -6.62 2.79
N ALA A 31 4.36 -5.71 2.01
CA ALA A 31 4.40 -5.79 0.56
C ALA A 31 5.17 -7.01 0.04
N GLU A 32 6.32 -7.32 0.64
CA GLU A 32 7.14 -8.46 0.24
C GLU A 32 6.43 -9.79 0.54
N ARG A 33 5.77 -9.91 1.70
CA ARG A 33 4.94 -11.08 2.02
C ARG A 33 3.78 -11.23 1.05
N ALA A 34 3.09 -10.14 0.72
CA ALA A 34 2.01 -10.16 -0.26
C ALA A 34 2.52 -10.59 -1.64
N ARG A 35 3.68 -10.08 -2.09
CA ARG A 35 4.31 -10.45 -3.36
C ARG A 35 4.65 -11.94 -3.41
N GLN A 36 5.25 -12.48 -2.35
CA GLN A 36 5.56 -13.92 -2.24
C GLN A 36 4.27 -14.75 -2.28
N TRP A 37 3.21 -14.31 -1.60
CA TRP A 37 1.93 -15.00 -1.62
C TRP A 37 1.28 -14.99 -3.02
N PHE A 38 1.30 -13.86 -3.72
CA PHE A 38 0.77 -13.76 -5.09
C PHE A 38 1.53 -14.65 -6.07
N SER A 39 2.87 -14.66 -5.99
CA SER A 39 3.74 -15.52 -6.79
C SER A 39 3.36 -17.01 -6.62
N ASN A 40 3.03 -17.41 -5.39
CA ASN A 40 2.63 -18.78 -5.07
C ASN A 40 1.17 -19.11 -5.41
N SER A 41 0.30 -18.12 -5.62
CA SER A 41 -1.16 -18.33 -5.67
C SER A 41 -1.76 -18.35 -7.07
N ALA A 42 -1.09 -17.80 -8.10
CA ALA A 42 -1.69 -17.70 -9.43
C ALA A 42 -0.71 -17.97 -10.58
N THR A 43 -1.04 -18.99 -11.36
CA THR A 43 -0.22 -19.45 -12.49
C THR A 43 -0.74 -19.00 -13.85
N THR A 44 -1.90 -18.34 -13.93
CA THR A 44 -2.51 -17.90 -15.20
C THR A 44 -3.22 -16.55 -15.11
N GLY A 45 -3.47 -15.95 -16.28
CA GLY A 45 -4.27 -14.74 -16.42
C GLY A 45 -3.61 -13.47 -15.88
N ARG A 46 -4.44 -12.49 -15.46
CA ARG A 46 -3.97 -11.17 -15.02
C ARG A 46 -3.11 -11.24 -13.75
N VAL A 47 -3.40 -12.18 -12.85
CA VAL A 47 -2.65 -12.30 -11.61
C VAL A 47 -1.23 -12.79 -11.87
N ALA A 48 -1.03 -13.75 -12.78
CA ALA A 48 0.31 -14.16 -13.21
C ALA A 48 1.06 -13.04 -13.95
N GLU A 49 0.35 -12.26 -14.77
CA GLU A 49 0.95 -11.12 -15.48
C GLU A 49 1.46 -10.03 -14.52
N TYR A 50 0.61 -9.53 -13.63
CA TYR A 50 1.01 -8.51 -12.66
C TYR A 50 1.99 -9.07 -11.61
N GLY A 51 1.84 -10.34 -11.21
CA GLY A 51 2.80 -11.04 -10.36
C GLY A 51 4.20 -11.04 -10.97
N GLY A 52 4.30 -11.35 -12.27
CA GLY A 52 5.58 -11.27 -12.99
C GLY A 52 6.16 -9.85 -13.08
N ILE A 53 5.32 -8.82 -13.22
CA ILE A 53 5.76 -7.42 -13.17
C ILE A 53 6.35 -7.11 -11.78
N LEU A 54 5.66 -7.49 -10.70
CA LEU A 54 6.13 -7.27 -9.33
C LEU A 54 7.44 -8.03 -9.02
N GLU A 55 7.63 -9.23 -9.58
CA GLU A 55 8.87 -10.00 -9.46
C GLU A 55 10.06 -9.35 -10.17
N ARG A 56 9.84 -8.73 -11.34
CA ARG A 56 10.89 -8.05 -12.09
C ARG A 56 11.29 -6.71 -11.48
N HIS A 57 10.38 -6.04 -10.78
CA HIS A 57 10.57 -4.66 -10.29
C HIS A 57 10.37 -4.52 -8.77
N PRO A 58 11.07 -5.29 -7.92
CA PRO A 58 10.87 -5.25 -6.45
C PRO A 58 11.24 -3.90 -5.84
N LYS A 59 12.16 -3.15 -6.46
CA LYS A 59 12.51 -1.79 -6.02
C LYS A 59 11.38 -0.80 -6.26
N SER A 60 10.67 -0.91 -7.37
CA SER A 60 9.49 -0.08 -7.64
C SER A 60 8.39 -0.35 -6.63
N LEU A 61 8.09 -1.63 -6.37
CA LEU A 61 7.12 -2.02 -5.35
C LEU A 61 7.48 -1.41 -3.99
N GLN A 62 8.72 -1.57 -3.53
CA GLN A 62 9.17 -1.04 -2.24
C GLN A 62 9.11 0.49 -2.17
N ALA A 63 9.43 1.19 -3.26
CA ALA A 63 9.30 2.65 -3.32
C ALA A 63 7.82 3.09 -3.34
N GLY A 64 6.96 2.36 -4.05
CA GLY A 64 5.53 2.66 -4.16
C GLY A 64 4.78 2.45 -2.84
N VAL A 65 5.13 1.43 -2.06
CA VAL A 65 4.41 1.11 -0.80
C VAL A 65 4.74 2.08 0.33
N VAL A 66 5.89 2.74 0.27
CA VAL A 66 6.26 3.83 1.20
C VAL A 66 5.86 5.21 0.67
N PHE A 67 5.44 5.31 -0.59
CA PHE A 67 5.13 6.60 -1.22
C PHE A 67 4.09 7.38 -0.41
N PRO A 68 2.97 6.81 0.07
CA PRO A 68 1.96 7.60 0.78
C PRO A 68 2.49 8.34 2.02
N ASP A 69 3.58 7.88 2.65
CA ASP A 69 4.16 8.49 3.85
C ASP A 69 5.15 9.64 3.57
N TRP A 70 5.41 9.95 2.29
CA TRP A 70 6.48 10.86 1.86
C TRP A 70 6.46 12.27 2.50
N GLY A 71 5.27 12.77 2.84
CA GLY A 71 5.04 14.17 3.19
C GLY A 71 4.95 14.46 4.69
N TYR A 72 4.81 13.43 5.54
CA TYR A 72 4.60 13.63 6.98
C TYR A 72 5.81 14.26 7.65
N GLY A 73 5.60 15.29 8.47
CA GLY A 73 6.58 15.87 9.41
C GLY A 73 7.84 16.54 8.83
N CYS A 74 8.19 16.31 7.56
CA CYS A 74 9.40 16.85 6.92
C CYS A 74 9.10 17.96 5.91
N LEU A 75 7.95 17.89 5.23
CA LEU A 75 7.57 18.81 4.16
C LEU A 75 6.30 19.61 4.44
N SER A 76 5.66 19.39 5.59
CA SER A 76 4.34 19.95 5.93
C SER A 76 3.27 19.64 4.88
N MET A 77 3.39 18.47 4.24
CA MET A 77 2.47 17.95 3.22
C MET A 77 1.64 16.80 3.81
N ASP A 78 1.30 16.92 5.09
CA ASP A 78 0.64 15.85 5.86
C ASP A 78 -0.75 15.52 5.26
N GLU A 79 -1.49 16.51 4.75
CA GLU A 79 -2.80 16.30 4.13
C GLU A 79 -2.69 15.61 2.75
N GLU A 80 -1.69 15.97 1.95
CA GLU A 80 -1.45 15.35 0.64
C GLU A 80 -0.90 13.92 0.77
N ALA A 81 -0.01 13.70 1.75
CA ALA A 81 0.46 12.37 2.14
C ALA A 81 -0.71 11.48 2.60
N GLU A 82 -1.55 12.01 3.50
CA GLU A 82 -2.76 11.32 3.95
C GLU A 82 -3.70 11.01 2.77
N THR A 83 -3.91 11.95 1.86
CA THR A 83 -4.76 11.74 0.67
C THR A 83 -4.31 10.55 -0.19
N ALA A 84 -3.00 10.31 -0.30
CA ALA A 84 -2.44 9.21 -1.08
C ALA A 84 -2.79 7.81 -0.52
N HIS A 85 -3.20 7.71 0.75
CA HIS A 85 -3.62 6.46 1.37
C HIS A 85 -5.02 6.00 0.94
N TRP A 86 -5.86 6.93 0.47
CA TRP A 86 -7.29 6.67 0.29
C TRP A 86 -7.65 6.21 -1.13
N THR A 87 -8.74 5.44 -1.20
CA THR A 87 -9.29 4.86 -2.45
C THR A 87 -9.37 5.83 -3.64
N PRO A 88 -9.74 7.13 -3.49
CA PRO A 88 -9.74 8.05 -4.61
C PRO A 88 -8.39 8.16 -5.32
N PHE A 89 -7.28 8.28 -4.57
CA PHE A 89 -5.94 8.37 -5.14
C PHE A 89 -5.60 7.09 -5.92
N LEU A 90 -5.81 5.91 -5.32
CA LEU A 90 -5.57 4.62 -5.95
C LEU A 90 -6.40 4.44 -7.24
N ARG A 91 -7.67 4.84 -7.23
CA ARG A 91 -8.54 4.79 -8.41
C ARG A 91 -8.02 5.68 -9.54
N HIS A 92 -7.60 6.90 -9.22
CA HIS A 92 -7.01 7.81 -10.20
C HIS A 92 -5.69 7.26 -10.74
N GLY A 93 -4.83 6.69 -9.89
CA GLY A 93 -3.59 6.02 -10.30
C GLY A 93 -3.82 4.88 -11.29
N VAL A 94 -4.75 3.96 -10.96
CA VAL A 94 -5.10 2.85 -11.86
C VAL A 94 -5.66 3.36 -13.18
N THR A 95 -6.54 4.36 -13.15
CA THR A 95 -7.13 4.96 -14.35
C THR A 95 -6.05 5.60 -15.23
N TYR A 96 -5.13 6.35 -14.63
CA TYR A 96 -4.01 6.97 -15.32
C TYR A 96 -3.14 5.91 -16.01
N VAL A 97 -2.76 4.85 -15.30
CA VAL A 97 -1.96 3.75 -15.85
C VAL A 97 -2.64 3.12 -17.07
N GLN A 98 -3.94 2.82 -16.96
CA GLN A 98 -4.72 2.20 -18.03
C GLN A 98 -4.85 3.10 -19.27
N GLN A 99 -4.94 4.42 -19.09
CA GLN A 99 -5.04 5.37 -20.19
C GLN A 99 -3.68 5.67 -20.83
N ARG A 100 -2.60 5.64 -20.04
CA ARG A 100 -1.27 6.10 -20.47
C ARG A 100 -0.40 4.99 -21.05
N TYR A 101 -0.58 3.75 -20.60
CA TYR A 101 0.25 2.61 -20.95
C TYR A 101 -0.59 1.48 -21.54
N SER A 102 -0.26 1.09 -22.76
CA SER A 102 -0.85 -0.06 -23.44
C SER A 102 0.14 -1.21 -23.50
N LYS A 103 -0.37 -2.43 -23.62
CA LYS A 103 0.46 -3.61 -23.86
C LYS A 103 1.02 -3.62 -25.30
N PRO A 104 2.20 -4.24 -25.54
CA PRO A 104 3.14 -4.71 -24.52
C PRO A 104 3.73 -3.54 -23.74
N TYR A 105 3.83 -3.69 -22.42
CA TYR A 105 4.36 -2.62 -21.56
C TYR A 105 5.86 -2.46 -21.80
N SER A 106 6.33 -1.22 -21.87
CA SER A 106 7.76 -0.94 -21.77
C SER A 106 8.24 -1.20 -20.35
N GLU A 107 9.55 -1.40 -20.16
CA GLU A 107 10.15 -1.57 -18.83
C GLU A 107 9.77 -0.42 -17.88
N ARG A 108 9.80 0.82 -18.38
CA ARG A 108 9.38 1.99 -17.59
C ARG A 108 7.90 1.95 -17.22
N ALA A 109 7.04 1.43 -18.09
CA ALA A 109 5.63 1.27 -17.76
C ALA A 109 5.45 0.17 -16.68
N GLU A 110 6.18 -0.94 -16.78
CA GLU A 110 6.19 -1.97 -15.75
C GLU A 110 6.65 -1.43 -14.38
N GLN A 111 7.69 -0.59 -14.35
CA GLN A 111 8.17 0.06 -13.12
C GLN A 111 7.14 1.00 -12.47
N VAL A 112 6.21 1.57 -13.23
CA VAL A 112 5.12 2.41 -12.72
C VAL A 112 3.92 1.56 -12.29
N ILE A 113 3.74 0.40 -12.90
CA ILE A 113 2.68 -0.57 -12.57
C ILE A 113 3.02 -1.34 -11.29
N ALA A 114 4.30 -1.65 -11.07
CA ALA A 114 4.82 -2.36 -9.91
C ALA A 114 4.80 -1.52 -8.63
#